data_AF-R3I7N9-F1
#
_entry.id   AF-R3I7N9-F1
#
_cell.length_a   1.000
_cell.length_b   1.000
_cell.length_c   1.000
_cell.angle_alpha   90.00
_cell.angle_beta   90.00
_cell.angle_gamma   90.00
#
_symmetry.space_group_name_H-M   'P 1'
#
loop_
_entity.id
_entity.type
_entity.pdbx_description
1 polymer ?
#
loop_
_entity_poly.entity_id
_entity_poly.type
_entity_poly.pdbx_seq_one_letter_code
_entity_poly.pdbx_strand_id
1 'polypeptide(L)'
;MSILRFTSLPLKYLLSSKKKRLEVKLERKYCDKKPDLDNYFKAVTDAAEGILYKNDGQIAVMVCQKLYSMRPRTELEITSLEEQV
;
A
#
# COMPACT_ATOMS: atom_id res chain seq x y z
N MET A 1 -5.38 0.43 -14.34
CA MET A 1 -5.34 1.09 -13.02
C MET A 1 -4.61 0.18 -12.02
N SER A 2 -3.72 0.72 -11.20
CA SER A 2 -3.01 -0.05 -10.18
C SER A 2 -3.32 0.47 -8.77
N ILE A 3 -3.72 -0.41 -7.85
CA ILE A 3 -3.96 -0.08 -6.44
C ILE A 3 -2.89 -0.78 -5.59
N LEU A 4 -2.10 0.00 -4.84
CA LEU A 4 -1.15 -0.52 -3.86
C LEU A 4 -1.56 -0.12 -2.45
N ARG A 5 -1.64 -1.11 -1.56
CA ARG A 5 -1.77 -0.90 -0.12
C ARG A 5 -0.56 -1.45 0.61
N PHE A 6 0.12 -0.56 1.32
CA PHE A 6 1.23 -0.91 2.19
C PHE A 6 0.75 -0.90 3.62
N THR A 7 1.03 -1.96 4.37
CA THR A 7 0.69 -1.99 5.80
C THR A 7 1.94 -2.19 6.66
N SER A 8 2.00 -1.42 7.74
CA SER A 8 3.11 -1.40 8.69
C SER A 8 2.66 -1.81 10.08
N LEU A 9 3.57 -2.34 10.90
CA LEU A 9 3.27 -2.71 12.27
C LEU A 9 2.90 -1.46 13.09
N PRO A 10 1.84 -1.52 13.91
CA PRO A 10 1.41 -0.39 14.71
C PRO A 10 2.39 -0.11 15.85
N LEU A 11 2.68 1.17 16.05
CA LEU A 11 3.44 1.64 17.20
C LEU A 11 2.64 1.46 18.50
N LYS A 12 3.32 1.24 19.63
CA LYS A 12 2.70 0.93 20.93
C LYS A 12 1.62 1.95 21.34
N TYR A 13 1.81 3.24 21.07
CA TYR A 13 0.83 4.29 21.41
C TYR A 13 -0.47 4.23 20.58
N LEU A 14 -0.45 3.57 19.42
CA LEU A 14 -1.66 3.33 18.61
C LEU A 14 -2.49 2.17 19.18
N LEU A 15 -1.90 1.35 20.04
CA LEU A 15 -2.57 0.24 20.71
C LEU A 15 -3.05 0.57 22.12
N SER A 16 -2.73 1.76 22.64
CA SER A 16 -3.00 2.14 24.04
C SER A 16 -4.45 2.49 24.35
N SER A 17 -5.26 2.81 23.34
CA SER A 17 -6.68 3.14 23.49
C SER A 17 -7.53 2.19 22.66
N LYS A 18 -8.69 1.77 23.21
CA LYS A 18 -9.67 0.93 22.51
C LYS A 18 -10.06 1.53 21.15
N LYS A 19 -10.26 2.85 21.09
CA LYS A 19 -10.57 3.56 19.83
C LYS A 19 -9.41 3.48 18.84
N LYS A 20 -8.19 3.83 19.26
CA LYS A 20 -7.00 3.80 18.38
C LYS A 20 -6.71 2.38 17.87
N ARG A 21 -6.83 1.38 18.75
CA ARG A 21 -6.65 -0.03 18.40
C ARG A 21 -7.70 -0.52 17.40
N LEU A 22 -8.95 -0.05 17.50
CA LEU A 22 -9.99 -0.35 16.54
C LEU A 22 -9.67 0.23 15.16
N GLU A 23 -9.22 1.49 15.09
CA GLU A 23 -8.81 2.12 13.82
C GLU A 23 -7.68 1.36 13.12
N VAL A 24 -6.69 0.87 13.87
CA VAL A 24 -5.62 0.02 13.34
C VAL A 24 -6.17 -1.34 12.88
N LYS A 25 -7.07 -1.95 13.66
CA LYS A 25 -7.66 -3.26 13.32
C LYS A 25 -8.53 -3.18 12.05
N LEU A 26 -9.18 -2.05 11.83
CA LEU A 26 -9.97 -1.76 10.63
C LEU A 26 -9.12 -1.18 9.48
N GLU A 27 -7.80 -1.06 9.66
CA GLU A 27 -6.86 -0.51 8.67
C GLU A 27 -7.25 0.90 8.19
N ARG A 28 -7.83 1.71 9.10
CA ARG A 28 -8.26 3.11 8.85
C ARG A 28 -7.23 4.15 9.29
N LYS A 29 -6.13 3.70 9.91
CA LYS A 29 -5.08 4.59 10.41
C LYS A 29 -3.91 4.65 9.43
N TYR A 30 -3.73 5.81 8.81
CA TYR A 30 -2.55 6.12 7.99
C TYR A 30 -1.26 6.08 8.82
N CYS A 31 -0.20 5.56 8.20
CA CYS A 31 1.13 5.56 8.77
C CYS A 31 1.94 6.77 8.28
N ASP A 32 2.50 7.46 9.25
CA ASP A 32 3.21 8.74 9.16
C ASP A 32 4.73 8.57 9.33
N LYS A 33 5.22 7.33 9.47
CA LYS A 33 6.63 7.02 9.69
C LYS A 33 7.34 6.62 8.42
N LYS A 34 8.62 6.93 8.32
CA LYS A 34 9.50 6.47 7.23
C LYS A 34 9.43 4.94 7.04
N PRO A 35 9.74 4.43 5.84
CA PRO A 35 10.05 5.18 4.61
C PRO A 35 8.82 5.84 3.97
N ASP A 36 9.06 6.82 3.11
CA ASP A 36 8.01 7.58 2.42
C ASP A 36 7.24 6.69 1.41
N LEU A 37 6.02 7.07 1.03
CA LEU A 37 5.12 6.24 0.23
C LEU A 37 5.67 5.93 -1.17
N ASP A 38 6.39 6.89 -1.76
CA ASP A 38 7.10 6.77 -3.03
C ASP A 38 8.19 5.68 -3.00
N ASN A 39 8.93 5.55 -1.90
CA ASN A 39 9.93 4.49 -1.73
C ASN A 39 9.28 3.10 -1.72
N TYR A 40 8.14 2.97 -1.06
CA TYR A 40 7.36 1.73 -1.07
C TYR A 40 6.84 1.40 -2.47
N PHE A 41 6.30 2.39 -3.17
CA PHE A 41 5.84 2.24 -4.55
C PHE A 41 6.98 1.77 -5.45
N LYS A 42 8.10 2.50 -5.46
CA LYS A 42 9.27 2.17 -6.27
C LYS A 42 9.78 0.75 -6.00
N ALA A 43 9.93 0.37 -4.73
CA ALA A 43 10.39 -0.98 -4.39
C ALA A 43 9.48 -2.09 -4.93
N VAL A 44 8.16 -1.86 -4.94
CA VAL A 44 7.20 -2.85 -5.47
C VAL A 44 7.16 -2.82 -6.99
N THR A 45 7.22 -1.65 -7.62
CA THR A 45 7.20 -1.57 -9.09
C THR A 45 8.45 -2.15 -9.70
N ASP A 46 9.62 -1.82 -9.15
CA ASP A 46 10.90 -2.37 -9.60
C ASP A 46 10.92 -3.90 -9.47
N ALA A 47 10.29 -4.46 -8.43
CA ALA A 47 10.18 -5.90 -8.23
C ALA A 47 9.12 -6.58 -9.14
N ALA A 48 8.12 -5.83 -9.59
CA ALA A 48 7.05 -6.32 -10.45
C ALA A 48 7.38 -6.21 -11.94
N GLU A 49 8.29 -5.31 -12.31
CA GLU A 49 8.77 -5.14 -13.67
C GLU A 49 9.38 -6.44 -14.23
N GLY A 50 9.01 -6.77 -15.46
CA GLY A 50 9.38 -8.03 -16.12
C GLY A 50 8.58 -9.25 -15.66
N ILE A 51 7.82 -9.16 -14.56
CA ILE A 51 6.99 -10.24 -14.02
C ILE A 51 5.51 -9.99 -14.30
N LEU A 52 4.98 -8.85 -13.86
CA LEU A 52 3.57 -8.49 -13.98
C LEU A 52 3.28 -7.59 -15.18
N TYR A 53 4.30 -6.86 -15.65
CA TYR A 53 4.24 -5.96 -16.81
C TYR A 53 5.66 -5.74 -17.35
N LYS A 54 5.79 -5.15 -18.55
CA LYS A 54 7.07 -5.00 -19.25
C LYS A 54 7.97 -3.93 -18.64
N ASN A 55 7.41 -2.77 -18.30
CA ASN A 55 8.10 -1.68 -17.61
C ASN A 55 7.11 -0.81 -16.83
N ASP A 56 7.63 -0.10 -15.82
CA ASP A 56 6.87 0.83 -14.98
C ASP A 56 6.20 1.97 -15.76
N GLY A 57 6.73 2.32 -16.94
CA GLY A 57 6.14 3.26 -17.90
C GLY A 57 4.74 2.88 -18.39
N GLN A 58 4.29 1.63 -18.20
CA GLN A 58 2.92 1.20 -18.51
C GLN A 58 1.89 1.62 -17.45
N ILE A 59 2.31 2.10 -16.28
CA ILE A 59 1.43 2.49 -15.19
C ILE A 59 0.88 3.90 -15.45
N ALA A 60 -0.27 3.99 -16.11
CA ALA A 60 -0.91 5.27 -16.42
C ALA A 60 -1.76 5.86 -15.26
N VAL A 61 -2.26 5.01 -14.35
CA VAL A 61 -3.07 5.44 -13.20
C VAL A 61 -2.69 4.61 -11.97
N MET A 62 -2.38 5.29 -10.86
CA MET A 62 -2.01 4.65 -9.60
C MET A 62 -2.75 5.24 -8.40
N VAL A 63 -3.15 4.37 -7.48
CA VAL A 63 -3.66 4.74 -6.15
C VAL A 63 -2.80 4.02 -5.11
N CYS A 64 -2.11 4.78 -4.27
CA CYS A 64 -1.22 4.23 -3.24
C CYS A 64 -1.61 4.73 -1.86
N GLN A 65 -1.56 3.84 -0.87
CA GLN A 65 -1.76 4.22 0.53
C GLN A 65 -0.91 3.39 1.48
N LYS A 66 -0.48 4.02 2.58
CA LYS A 66 0.27 3.38 3.66
C LYS A 66 -0.49 3.46 4.97
N LEU A 67 -0.79 2.30 5.54
CA LEU A 67 -1.64 2.13 6.72
C LEU A 67 -0.89 1.37 7.82
N TYR A 68 -1.42 1.43 9.05
CA TYR A 68 -1.04 0.49 10.10
C TYR A 68 -1.98 -0.72 10.08
N SER A 69 -1.42 -1.92 10.27
CA SER A 69 -2.18 -3.17 10.40
C SER A 69 -1.59 -4.09 11.44
N MET A 70 -2.45 -4.85 12.12
CA MET A 70 -2.02 -5.93 13.01
C MET A 70 -1.33 -7.08 12.25
N ARG A 71 -1.54 -7.18 10.94
CA ARG A 71 -0.93 -8.19 10.06
C ARG A 71 -0.32 -7.47 8.84
N PRO A 72 0.94 -6.99 8.96
CA PRO A 72 1.59 -6.22 7.91
C PRO A 72 1.78 -7.08 6.66
N ARG A 73 1.53 -6.47 5.50
CA ARG A 73 1.56 -7.05 4.16
C ARG A 73 1.55 -5.93 3.12
N THR A 74 1.90 -6.29 1.90
CA THR A 74 1.73 -5.45 0.72
C THR A 74 0.66 -6.07 -0.15
N GLU A 75 -0.36 -5.30 -0.50
CA GLU A 75 -1.39 -5.70 -1.45
C GLU A 75 -1.18 -4.92 -2.74
N LEU A 76 -1.20 -5.64 -3.86
CA LEU A 76 -1.03 -5.10 -5.20
C LEU A 76 -2.17 -5.63 -6.07
N GLU A 77 -2.90 -4.71 -6.69
CA GLU A 77 -3.94 -4.99 -7.66
C GLU A 77 -3.60 -4.22 -8.94
N ILE A 78 -3.59 -4.92 -10.08
CA ILE A 78 -3.27 -4.36 -11.39
C ILE A 78 -4.42 -4.71 -12.33
N THR A 79 -4.96 -3.72 -13.01
CA THR A 79 -6.03 -3.86 -13.99
C THR A 79 -5.61 -3.20 -15.30
N SER A 80 -5.88 -3.84 -16.44
CA SER A 80 -5.68 -3.20 -17.74
C SER A 80 -6.65 -2.01 -17.91
N LEU A 81 -6.27 -0.99 -18.67
CA LEU A 81 -7.18 0.14 -18.96
C LEU A 81 -8.16 -0.17 -20.10
N GLU A 82 -7.85 -1.18 -20.92
CA GLU A 82 -8.69 -1.62 -22.04
C GLU A 82 -9.96 -2.31 -21.55
N GLU A 83 -9.92 -2.98 -20.40
CA GLU A 83 -11.08 -3.63 -19.76
C GLU A 83 -12.00 -2.67 -18.99
N GLN A 84 -11.66 -1.37 -18.92
CA GLN A 84 -12.48 -0.36 -18.25
C GLN A 84 -13.39 0.42 -19.22
N VAL A 85 -13.53 -0.04 -20.46
CA VAL A 85 -14.35 0.56 -21.53
C VAL A 85 -15.60 -0.28 -21.80
#